data_AF-B6WUE6-F1
#
_entry.id   AF-B6WUE6-F1
#
_cell.length_a   1.000
_cell.length_b   1.000
_cell.length_c   1.000
_cell.angle_alpha   90.00
_cell.angle_beta   90.00
_cell.angle_gamma   90.00
#
_symmetry.space_group_name_H-M   'P 1'
#
loop_
_entity.id
_entity.type
_entity.pdbx_description
1 polymer ?
#
loop_
_entity_poly.entity_id
_entity_poly.type
_entity_poly.pdbx_seq_one_letter_code
_entity_poly.pdbx_strand_id
1 'polypeptide(L)'
;MSHLTREKLEALSRCWEQWEAEAGTPQRKVARARLHLLFLLLRYGGLRLGEALELDARKDVDTVTGMVHIPGPNSRDVLLPLSAMRHVRRILSLPEAESMGRDFLRFDQGFIRKSFYAVARPLGLDRAMVGPRAIRYARGLELLDLHVPVNLVQKFLGQQKASQIAAFLNFSDGAARRMVQNKTLGPSSGTDPLCNSFLGIVEDISVGMRMASVSVRTFGDMRLGVQCSTRQFVHMEIHANQVVTVLVDPEQIVLSRSRATLSMGNCLPCTVQSIHQDQVESFVSLELGDGSRLCATVETPGLLRVGIYEGQKVYAHFPSRAARLCLD
;
A
#
# COMPACT_ATOMS: atom_id res chain seq x y z
N MET A 1 18.09 -2.25 16.86
CA MET A 1 17.38 -3.56 16.82
C MET A 1 17.16 -3.97 15.37
N SER A 2 17.57 -5.18 14.96
CA SER A 2 17.43 -5.68 13.58
C SER A 2 15.96 -6.07 13.28
N HIS A 3 15.43 -5.70 12.11
CA HIS A 3 14.11 -6.14 11.64
C HIS A 3 14.18 -7.52 10.97
N LEU A 4 13.04 -8.20 10.87
CA LEU A 4 12.94 -9.45 10.10
C LEU A 4 13.15 -9.16 8.61
N THR A 5 14.18 -9.76 8.01
CA THR A 5 14.34 -9.78 6.55
C THR A 5 13.26 -10.65 5.90
N ARG A 6 13.04 -10.47 4.60
CA ARG A 6 12.07 -11.28 3.82
C ARG A 6 12.31 -12.78 3.97
N GLU A 7 13.55 -13.23 3.84
CA GLU A 7 13.95 -14.63 4.01
C GLU A 7 13.57 -15.19 5.39
N LYS A 8 13.80 -14.41 6.46
CA LYS A 8 13.44 -14.80 7.82
C LYS A 8 11.92 -14.83 8.03
N LEU A 9 11.17 -13.94 7.37
CA LEU A 9 9.69 -13.98 7.39
C LEU A 9 9.14 -15.20 6.66
N GLU A 10 9.73 -15.58 5.53
CA GLU A 10 9.34 -16.77 4.78
C GLU A 10 9.68 -18.05 5.58
N ALA A 11 10.85 -18.10 6.23
CA ALA A 11 11.20 -19.18 7.16
C ALA A 11 10.23 -19.24 8.35
N LEU A 12 9.88 -18.10 8.94
CA LEU A 12 8.91 -18.02 10.03
C LEU A 12 7.51 -18.49 9.58
N SER A 13 7.09 -18.13 8.37
CA SER A 13 5.80 -18.56 7.82
C SER A 13 5.75 -20.09 7.68
N ARG A 14 6.82 -20.70 7.16
CA ARG A 14 6.96 -22.16 7.09
C ARG A 14 6.95 -22.83 8.47
N CYS A 15 7.60 -22.24 9.47
CA CYS A 15 7.55 -22.75 10.84
C CYS A 15 6.12 -22.74 11.41
N TRP A 16 5.32 -21.70 11.13
CA TRP A 16 3.92 -21.65 11.55
C TRP A 16 3.06 -22.72 10.87
N GLU A 17 3.24 -22.91 9.57
CA GLU A 17 2.54 -23.96 8.80
C GLU A 17 2.87 -25.36 9.35
N GLN A 18 4.16 -25.65 9.53
CA GLN A 18 4.61 -26.94 10.05
C GLN A 18 4.11 -27.17 11.49
N TRP A 19 4.26 -26.16 12.36
CA TRP A 19 3.83 -26.26 13.74
C TRP A 19 2.33 -26.50 13.86
N GLU A 20 1.50 -25.89 13.00
CA GLU A 20 0.06 -26.15 13.00
C GLU A 20 -0.26 -27.58 12.54
N ALA A 21 0.42 -28.08 11.50
CA ALA A 21 0.24 -29.43 10.98
C ALA A 21 0.62 -30.54 11.98
N GLU A 22 1.61 -30.32 12.84
CA GLU A 22 2.11 -31.28 13.84
C GLU A 22 1.17 -31.50 15.04
N ALA A 23 -0.03 -30.89 15.07
CA ALA A 23 -0.96 -31.08 16.17
C ALA A 23 -1.52 -32.52 16.23
N GLY A 24 -1.11 -33.27 17.26
CA GLY A 24 -1.47 -34.68 17.43
C GLY A 24 -2.89 -34.98 17.94
N THR A 25 -3.64 -34.00 18.46
CA THR A 25 -5.01 -34.21 18.96
C THR A 25 -6.00 -33.23 18.33
N PRO A 26 -7.30 -33.58 18.18
CA PRO A 26 -8.29 -32.69 17.57
C PRO A 26 -8.38 -31.31 18.25
N GLN A 27 -8.42 -31.28 19.58
CA GLN A 27 -8.44 -30.04 20.36
C GLN A 27 -7.20 -29.16 20.10
N ARG A 28 -6.01 -29.79 20.00
CA ARG A 28 -4.78 -29.06 19.66
C ARG A 28 -4.79 -28.58 18.21
N LYS A 29 -5.34 -29.34 17.27
CA LYS A 29 -5.47 -28.94 15.86
C LYS A 29 -6.26 -27.63 15.76
N VAL A 30 -7.42 -27.55 16.40
CA VAL A 30 -8.24 -26.34 16.44
C VAL A 30 -7.49 -25.17 17.08
N ALA A 31 -6.87 -25.39 18.26
CA ALA A 31 -6.12 -24.33 18.95
C ALA A 31 -4.95 -23.80 18.11
N ARG A 32 -4.19 -24.68 17.44
CA ARG A 32 -3.09 -24.27 16.56
C ARG A 32 -3.59 -23.60 15.28
N ALA A 33 -4.67 -24.09 14.68
CA ALA A 33 -5.32 -23.47 13.53
C ALA A 33 -5.76 -22.02 13.83
N ARG A 34 -6.39 -21.79 14.99
CA ARG A 34 -6.76 -20.45 15.46
C ARG A 34 -5.56 -19.52 15.61
N LEU A 35 -4.47 -20.02 16.21
CA LEU A 35 -3.21 -19.26 16.36
C LEU A 35 -2.53 -18.99 15.01
N HIS A 36 -2.57 -19.95 14.10
CA HIS A 36 -2.05 -19.80 12.75
C HIS A 36 -2.84 -18.73 11.97
N LEU A 37 -4.18 -18.71 12.09
CA LEU A 37 -5.00 -17.65 11.48
C LEU A 37 -4.62 -16.26 12.03
N LEU A 38 -4.42 -16.12 13.35
CA LEU A 38 -3.89 -14.88 13.91
C LEU A 38 -2.55 -14.48 13.30
N PHE A 39 -1.62 -15.43 13.16
CA PHE A 39 -0.33 -15.18 12.50
C PHE A 39 -0.53 -14.66 11.07
N LEU A 40 -1.38 -15.30 10.27
CA LEU A 40 -1.64 -14.92 8.87
C LEU A 40 -2.21 -13.50 8.76
N LEU A 41 -3.17 -13.14 9.62
CA LEU A 41 -3.77 -11.81 9.67
C LEU A 41 -2.74 -10.72 10.02
N LEU A 42 -1.84 -11.01 10.97
CA LEU A 42 -0.76 -10.09 11.34
C LEU A 42 0.31 -9.99 10.25
N ARG A 43 0.72 -11.12 9.68
CA ARG A 43 1.81 -11.27 8.72
C ARG A 43 1.49 -10.67 7.37
N TYR A 44 0.29 -10.94 6.86
CA TYR A 44 -0.09 -10.58 5.49
C TYR A 44 -1.06 -9.40 5.46
N GLY A 45 -2.00 -9.32 6.41
CA GLY A 45 -2.94 -8.20 6.53
C GLY A 45 -2.40 -7.02 7.35
N GLY A 46 -1.28 -7.21 8.05
CA GLY A 46 -0.67 -6.15 8.84
C GLY A 46 -1.54 -5.66 9.98
N LEU A 47 -2.48 -6.45 10.51
CA LEU A 47 -3.40 -6.06 11.59
C LEU A 47 -2.67 -5.76 12.91
N ARG A 48 -3.25 -4.91 13.77
CA ARG A 48 -2.82 -4.84 15.17
C ARG A 48 -3.28 -6.11 15.88
N LEU A 49 -2.58 -6.53 16.92
CA LEU A 49 -3.02 -7.67 17.72
C LEU A 49 -4.45 -7.48 18.25
N GLY A 50 -4.77 -6.29 18.78
CA GLY A 50 -6.13 -5.99 19.24
C GLY A 50 -7.18 -6.03 18.13
N GLU A 51 -6.84 -5.60 16.91
CA GLU A 51 -7.74 -5.71 15.75
C GLU A 51 -7.99 -7.18 15.40
N ALA A 52 -6.94 -8.00 15.36
CA ALA A 52 -7.05 -9.41 15.00
C ALA A 52 -7.83 -10.24 16.05
N LEU A 53 -7.73 -9.90 17.33
CA LEU A 53 -8.42 -10.61 18.42
C LEU A 53 -9.92 -10.31 18.50
N GLU A 54 -10.35 -9.16 17.99
CA GLU A 54 -11.76 -8.71 18.00
C GLU A 54 -12.46 -8.93 16.64
N LEU A 55 -11.75 -9.47 15.65
CA LEU A 55 -12.26 -9.70 14.30
C LEU A 55 -13.24 -10.88 14.27
N ASP A 56 -14.43 -10.69 13.70
CA ASP A 56 -15.34 -11.79 13.39
C ASP A 56 -14.91 -12.39 12.04
N ALA A 57 -13.94 -13.31 12.10
CA ALA A 57 -13.28 -13.81 10.90
C ALA A 57 -14.22 -14.49 9.88
N ARG A 58 -15.40 -14.96 10.28
CA ARG A 58 -16.37 -15.57 9.36
C ARG A 58 -17.15 -14.50 8.59
N LYS A 59 -17.42 -13.37 9.22
CA LYS A 59 -18.15 -12.25 8.63
C LYS A 59 -17.22 -11.31 7.86
N ASP A 60 -16.07 -11.03 8.43
CA ASP A 60 -15.18 -9.96 8.00
C ASP A 60 -14.16 -10.42 6.94
N VAL A 61 -14.01 -11.73 6.72
CA VAL A 61 -13.15 -12.29 5.69
C VAL A 61 -13.99 -12.82 4.53
N ASP A 62 -13.93 -12.13 3.40
CA ASP A 62 -14.41 -12.69 2.14
C ASP A 62 -13.37 -13.69 1.63
N THR A 63 -13.61 -14.96 1.93
CA THR A 63 -12.71 -16.01 1.50
C THR A 63 -12.68 -16.19 -0.02
N VAL A 64 -13.71 -15.75 -0.77
CA VAL A 64 -13.77 -15.87 -2.24
C VAL A 64 -12.77 -14.91 -2.88
N THR A 65 -12.89 -13.62 -2.57
CA THR A 65 -12.02 -12.57 -3.13
C THR A 65 -10.67 -12.47 -2.41
N GLY A 66 -10.59 -12.97 -1.18
CA GLY A 66 -9.43 -12.87 -0.31
C GLY A 66 -9.34 -11.54 0.45
N MET A 67 -10.39 -10.73 0.39
CA MET A 67 -10.50 -9.45 1.07
C MET A 67 -10.85 -9.63 2.55
N VAL A 68 -10.20 -8.87 3.42
CA VAL A 68 -10.48 -8.81 4.85
C VAL A 68 -10.87 -7.40 5.21
N HIS A 69 -12.09 -7.23 5.70
CA HIS A 69 -12.60 -5.99 6.24
C HIS A 69 -12.18 -5.85 7.70
N ILE A 70 -11.42 -4.81 8.07
CA ILE A 70 -11.11 -4.53 9.47
C ILE A 70 -12.09 -3.47 9.97
N PRO A 71 -13.04 -3.80 10.86
CA PRO A 71 -14.00 -2.82 11.36
C PRO A 71 -13.38 -1.87 12.41
N GLY A 72 -14.09 -0.78 12.70
CA GLY A 72 -13.76 0.17 13.76
C GLY A 72 -13.22 1.52 13.28
N PRO A 73 -12.62 2.34 14.17
CA PRO A 73 -12.21 3.70 13.83
C PRO A 73 -11.16 3.81 12.71
N ASN A 74 -10.37 2.75 12.50
CA ASN A 74 -9.40 2.64 11.41
C ASN A 74 -9.90 1.66 10.33
N SER A 75 -11.20 1.75 10.00
CA SER A 75 -11.86 0.87 9.06
C SER A 75 -11.16 0.87 7.71
N ARG A 76 -10.86 -0.33 7.20
CA ARG A 76 -10.15 -0.52 5.94
C ARG A 76 -10.30 -1.95 5.45
N ASP A 77 -10.17 -2.11 4.14
CA ASP A 77 -10.06 -3.42 3.52
C ASP A 77 -8.59 -3.72 3.21
N VAL A 78 -8.19 -4.97 3.45
CA VAL A 78 -6.87 -5.47 3.06
C VAL A 78 -7.02 -6.75 2.26
N LEU A 79 -6.26 -6.86 1.17
CA LEU A 79 -6.21 -8.07 0.36
C LEU A 79 -5.11 -8.99 0.89
N LEU A 80 -5.47 -10.23 1.21
CA LEU A 80 -4.47 -11.25 1.55
C LEU A 80 -3.99 -11.97 0.29
N PRO A 81 -2.70 -12.34 0.22
CA PRO A 81 -2.20 -13.12 -0.91
C PRO A 81 -2.84 -14.50 -0.96
N LEU A 82 -2.99 -15.05 -2.18
CA LEU A 82 -3.61 -16.35 -2.42
C LEU A 82 -2.97 -17.49 -1.59
N SER A 83 -1.65 -17.43 -1.39
CA SER A 83 -0.92 -18.39 -0.55
C SER A 83 -1.45 -18.41 0.88
N ALA A 84 -1.66 -17.25 1.51
CA ALA A 84 -2.26 -17.15 2.84
C ALA A 84 -3.73 -17.57 2.83
N MET A 85 -4.48 -17.17 1.79
CA MET A 85 -5.92 -17.41 1.69
C MET A 85 -6.27 -18.90 1.65
N ARG A 86 -5.39 -19.74 1.08
CA ARG A 86 -5.53 -21.21 1.15
C ARG A 86 -5.65 -21.71 2.59
N HIS A 87 -4.77 -21.23 3.48
CA HIS A 87 -4.80 -21.62 4.89
C HIS A 87 -6.00 -20.99 5.62
N VAL A 88 -6.32 -19.72 5.33
CA VAL A 88 -7.47 -19.02 5.92
C VAL A 88 -8.78 -19.77 5.60
N ARG A 89 -9.02 -20.12 4.34
CA ARG A 89 -10.19 -20.92 3.91
C ARG A 89 -10.33 -22.22 4.69
N ARG A 90 -9.24 -22.99 4.77
CA ARG A 90 -9.21 -24.27 5.50
C ARG A 90 -9.48 -24.10 6.99
N ILE A 91 -8.94 -23.06 7.61
CA ILE A 91 -9.14 -22.81 9.04
C ILE A 91 -10.59 -22.36 9.31
N LEU A 92 -11.15 -21.51 8.45
CA LEU A 92 -12.53 -21.01 8.58
C LEU A 92 -13.60 -22.02 8.13
N SER A 93 -13.21 -23.16 7.57
CA SER A 93 -14.09 -24.31 7.32
C SER A 93 -14.19 -25.27 8.51
N LEU A 94 -13.44 -25.04 9.59
CA LEU A 94 -13.57 -25.83 10.81
C LEU A 94 -14.94 -25.58 11.46
N PRO A 95 -15.63 -26.61 12.01
CA PRO A 95 -16.89 -26.42 12.73
C PRO A 95 -16.77 -25.43 13.89
N GLU A 96 -15.59 -25.35 14.52
CA GLU A 96 -15.33 -24.44 15.63
C GLU A 96 -15.27 -22.97 15.20
N ALA A 97 -14.96 -22.69 13.93
CA ALA A 97 -15.04 -21.32 13.41
C ALA A 97 -16.48 -20.81 13.39
N GLU A 98 -17.44 -21.70 13.15
CA GLU A 98 -18.87 -21.40 13.19
C GLU A 98 -19.39 -21.37 14.64
N SER A 99 -19.13 -22.43 15.41
CA SER A 99 -19.69 -22.56 16.76
C SER A 99 -19.15 -21.52 17.75
N MET A 100 -17.90 -21.06 17.59
CA MET A 100 -17.32 -20.00 18.42
C MET A 100 -17.61 -18.59 17.88
N GLY A 101 -17.96 -18.46 16.59
CA GLY A 101 -18.21 -17.18 15.93
C GLY A 101 -17.14 -16.13 16.23
N ARG A 102 -17.55 -14.95 16.71
CA ARG A 102 -16.66 -13.85 17.08
C ARG A 102 -15.59 -14.20 18.12
N ASP A 103 -15.83 -15.20 18.99
CA ASP A 103 -14.86 -15.59 20.02
C ASP A 103 -13.80 -16.56 19.47
N PHE A 104 -13.88 -16.96 18.19
CA PHE A 104 -12.91 -17.85 17.54
C PHE A 104 -11.49 -17.27 17.55
N LEU A 105 -11.31 -15.96 17.38
CA LEU A 105 -9.98 -15.34 17.45
C LEU A 105 -9.64 -14.75 18.83
N ARG A 106 -10.49 -14.96 19.83
CA ARG A 106 -10.31 -14.37 21.15
C ARG A 106 -9.31 -15.18 21.98
N PHE A 107 -8.23 -14.52 22.38
CA PHE A 107 -7.17 -15.05 23.22
C PHE A 107 -6.62 -13.99 24.16
N ASP A 108 -6.02 -14.42 25.26
CA ASP A 108 -5.17 -13.55 26.09
C ASP A 108 -3.92 -13.12 25.31
N GLN A 109 -3.59 -11.82 25.36
CA GLN A 109 -2.44 -11.28 24.64
C GLN A 109 -1.11 -11.82 25.17
N GLY A 110 -1.01 -12.11 26.47
CA GLY A 110 0.17 -12.72 27.07
C GLY A 110 0.41 -14.12 26.53
N PHE A 111 -0.65 -14.92 26.42
CA PHE A 111 -0.63 -16.23 25.77
C PHE A 111 -0.19 -16.15 24.31
N ILE A 112 -0.75 -15.22 23.53
CA ILE A 112 -0.35 -15.04 22.12
C ILE A 112 1.14 -14.77 21.99
N ARG A 113 1.68 -13.82 22.77
CA ARG A 113 3.12 -13.50 22.73
C ARG A 113 3.99 -14.72 23.04
N LYS A 114 3.63 -15.49 24.07
CA LYS A 114 4.34 -16.73 24.45
C LYS A 114 4.31 -17.76 23.31
N SER A 115 3.16 -17.95 22.67
CA SER A 115 3.01 -18.85 21.52
C SER A 115 3.87 -18.43 20.33
N PHE A 116 3.91 -17.14 19.98
CA PHE A 116 4.75 -16.63 18.90
C PHE A 116 6.24 -16.89 19.15
N TYR A 117 6.69 -16.71 20.39
CA TYR A 117 8.08 -17.01 20.76
C TYR A 117 8.39 -18.51 20.71
N ALA A 118 7.42 -19.35 21.09
CA ALA A 118 7.59 -20.80 21.07
C ALA A 118 7.69 -21.35 19.64
N VAL A 119 6.82 -20.89 18.72
CA VAL A 119 6.82 -21.33 17.32
C VAL A 119 8.10 -20.93 16.59
N ALA A 120 8.64 -19.74 16.89
CA ALA A 120 9.85 -19.26 16.25
C ALA A 120 11.16 -19.81 16.84
N ARG A 121 11.09 -20.59 17.93
CA ARG A 121 12.28 -21.11 18.64
C ARG A 121 13.27 -21.86 17.72
N PRO A 122 12.84 -22.71 16.77
CA PRO A 122 13.76 -23.43 15.88
C PRO A 122 14.60 -22.52 14.98
N LEU A 123 14.14 -21.28 14.72
CA LEU A 123 14.84 -20.33 13.85
C LEU A 123 15.94 -19.54 14.58
N GLY A 124 16.09 -19.73 15.90
CA GLY A 124 17.09 -19.02 16.70
C GLY A 124 16.93 -17.49 16.71
N LEU A 125 15.73 -16.99 16.39
CA LEU A 125 15.44 -15.55 16.29
C LEU A 125 15.18 -14.94 17.68
N ASP A 126 15.56 -13.68 17.84
CA ASP A 126 15.25 -12.92 19.06
C ASP A 126 13.72 -12.76 19.22
N ARG A 127 13.22 -12.94 20.45
CA ARG A 127 11.81 -12.73 20.82
C ARG A 127 11.31 -11.34 20.41
N ALA A 128 12.17 -10.33 20.46
CA ALA A 128 11.85 -8.97 20.04
C ALA A 128 11.46 -8.87 18.54
N MET A 129 11.97 -9.79 17.72
CA MET A 129 11.74 -9.81 16.27
C MET A 129 10.47 -10.57 15.87
N VAL A 130 10.02 -11.53 16.68
CA VAL A 130 8.97 -12.49 16.28
C VAL A 130 7.62 -12.23 16.94
N GLY A 131 7.49 -11.16 17.73
CA GLY A 131 6.22 -10.78 18.33
C GLY A 131 5.23 -10.16 17.32
N PRO A 132 3.92 -10.13 17.63
CA PRO A 132 2.88 -9.57 16.75
C PRO A 132 3.20 -8.17 16.19
N ARG A 133 3.73 -7.28 17.03
CA ARG A 133 4.13 -5.92 16.61
C ARG A 133 5.27 -5.93 15.60
N ALA A 134 6.26 -6.79 15.80
CA ALA A 134 7.44 -6.86 14.93
C ALA A 134 7.09 -7.49 13.58
N ILE A 135 6.22 -8.51 13.55
CA ILE A 135 5.71 -9.11 12.31
C ILE A 135 4.88 -8.10 11.52
N ARG A 136 3.95 -7.38 12.17
CA ARG A 136 3.21 -6.28 11.54
C ARG A 136 4.14 -5.21 10.97
N TYR A 137 5.19 -4.87 11.71
CA TYR A 137 6.16 -3.88 11.25
C TYR A 137 6.92 -4.36 10.01
N ALA A 138 7.37 -5.61 10.04
CA ALA A 138 8.09 -6.22 8.94
C ALA A 138 7.23 -6.27 7.67
N ARG A 139 5.91 -6.50 7.79
CA ARG A 139 4.97 -6.36 6.66
C ARG A 139 4.95 -4.94 6.09
N GLY A 140 4.95 -3.91 6.95
CA GLY A 140 5.06 -2.52 6.50
C GLY A 140 6.37 -2.24 5.75
N LEU A 141 7.49 -2.79 6.22
CA LEU A 141 8.77 -2.67 5.52
C LEU A 141 8.77 -3.38 4.18
N GLU A 142 8.25 -4.61 4.11
CA GLU A 142 8.12 -5.35 2.83
C GLU A 142 7.32 -4.55 1.80
N LEU A 143 6.23 -3.89 2.21
CA LEU A 143 5.47 -3.06 1.29
C LEU A 143 6.28 -1.85 0.80
N LEU A 144 7.06 -1.21 1.68
CA LEU A 144 7.95 -0.13 1.27
C LEU A 144 9.06 -0.61 0.33
N ASP A 145 9.57 -1.82 0.54
CA ASP A 145 10.57 -2.50 -0.29
C ASP A 145 10.02 -2.84 -1.68
N LEU A 146 8.76 -3.26 -1.73
CA LEU A 146 7.97 -3.43 -2.95
C LEU A 146 7.47 -2.09 -3.54
N HIS A 147 8.12 -0.98 -3.20
CA HIS A 147 7.84 0.34 -3.73
C HIS A 147 6.45 0.92 -3.43
N VAL A 148 5.66 0.31 -2.54
CA VAL A 148 4.35 0.86 -2.14
C VAL A 148 4.54 2.22 -1.45
N PRO A 149 3.81 3.27 -1.89
CA PRO A 149 3.86 4.60 -1.28
C PRO A 149 3.58 4.58 0.22
N VAL A 150 4.34 5.38 0.99
CA VAL A 150 4.28 5.36 2.47
C VAL A 150 2.89 5.68 3.03
N ASN A 151 2.14 6.58 2.37
CA ASN A 151 0.75 6.89 2.72
C ASN A 151 -0.19 5.69 2.52
N LEU A 152 0.01 4.90 1.46
CA LEU A 152 -0.73 3.66 1.24
C LEU A 152 -0.33 2.58 2.25
N VAL A 153 0.95 2.47 2.60
CA VAL A 153 1.39 1.58 3.69
C VAL A 153 0.79 2.00 5.03
N GLN A 154 0.72 3.30 5.32
CA GLN A 154 0.07 3.82 6.53
C GLN A 154 -1.43 3.51 6.55
N LYS A 155 -2.13 3.72 5.43
CA LYS A 155 -3.54 3.36 5.27
C LYS A 155 -3.74 1.86 5.45
N PHE A 156 -2.92 1.03 4.80
CA PHE A 156 -2.93 -0.43 4.92
C PHE A 156 -2.73 -0.90 6.37
N LEU A 157 -1.83 -0.27 7.11
CA LEU A 157 -1.61 -0.55 8.52
C LEU A 157 -2.70 0.08 9.41
N GLY A 158 -3.56 0.96 8.91
CA GLY A 158 -4.55 1.68 9.73
C GLY A 158 -3.89 2.62 10.74
N GLN A 159 -2.82 3.31 10.33
CA GLN A 159 -2.12 4.33 11.13
C GLN A 159 -2.74 5.70 10.89
N GLN A 160 -3.51 6.21 11.85
CA GLN A 160 -4.13 7.55 11.76
C GLN A 160 -3.47 8.56 12.71
N LYS A 161 -2.94 8.11 13.86
CA LYS A 161 -2.36 9.01 14.86
C LYS A 161 -0.89 9.30 14.54
N ALA A 162 -0.47 10.56 14.66
CA ALA A 162 0.93 10.98 14.48
C ALA A 162 1.93 10.15 15.31
N SER A 163 1.55 9.77 16.53
CA SER A 163 2.37 8.91 17.40
C SER A 163 2.60 7.50 16.84
N GLN A 164 1.63 6.95 16.10
CA GLN A 164 1.75 5.62 15.47
C GLN A 164 2.63 5.68 14.23
N ILE A 165 2.55 6.78 13.48
CA ILE A 165 3.40 7.06 12.33
C ILE A 165 4.85 7.22 12.78
N ALA A 166 5.10 8.04 13.81
CA ALA A 166 6.43 8.20 14.39
C ALA A 166 7.00 6.87 14.93
N ALA A 167 6.17 6.07 15.61
CA ALA A 167 6.57 4.76 16.11
C ALA A 167 6.94 3.75 15.00
N PHE A 168 6.32 3.87 13.82
CA PHE A 168 6.67 3.08 12.64
C PHE A 168 7.98 3.59 12.02
N LEU A 169 8.08 4.90 11.76
CA LEU A 169 9.28 5.49 11.16
C LEU A 169 10.55 5.23 11.97
N ASN A 170 10.45 5.23 13.31
CA ASN A 170 11.59 5.06 14.22
C ASN A 170 11.88 3.60 14.62
N PHE A 171 11.05 2.62 14.23
CA PHE A 171 11.30 1.23 14.57
C PHE A 171 12.52 0.68 13.80
N SER A 172 13.21 -0.31 14.38
CA SER A 172 14.41 -0.95 13.80
C SER A 172 15.47 0.09 13.39
N ASP A 173 15.85 0.96 14.32
CA ASP A 173 16.86 2.01 14.11
C ASP A 173 16.51 2.89 12.89
N GLY A 174 15.22 3.19 12.74
CA GLY A 174 14.72 4.00 11.64
C GLY A 174 14.79 3.34 10.26
N ALA A 175 14.64 2.02 10.15
CA ALA A 175 14.69 1.32 8.85
C ALA A 175 13.65 1.86 7.85
N ALA A 176 12.38 2.00 8.27
CA ALA A 176 11.34 2.60 7.44
C ALA A 176 11.71 4.05 7.06
N ARG A 177 12.23 4.84 8.02
CA ARG A 177 12.68 6.20 7.75
C ARG A 177 13.82 6.24 6.74
N ARG A 178 14.80 5.33 6.81
CA ARG A 178 15.88 5.18 5.82
C ARG A 178 15.37 4.70 4.47
N MET A 179 14.39 3.80 4.40
CA MET A 179 13.81 3.40 3.10
C MET A 179 13.03 4.55 2.45
N VAL A 180 12.34 5.35 3.27
CA VAL A 180 11.66 6.57 2.81
C VAL A 180 12.69 7.66 2.41
N GLN A 181 13.77 7.82 3.16
CA GLN A 181 14.83 8.82 2.94
C GLN A 181 15.85 8.44 1.85
N ASN A 182 16.20 7.17 1.70
CA ASN A 182 17.09 6.66 0.65
C ASN A 182 16.39 6.69 -0.71
N LYS A 183 15.05 6.61 -0.75
CA LYS A 183 14.25 6.99 -1.93
C LYS A 183 14.34 8.49 -2.24
N THR A 184 14.73 9.32 -1.27
CA THR A 184 15.02 10.75 -1.47
C THR A 184 16.48 10.98 -1.89
N LEU A 185 17.41 10.06 -1.63
CA LEU A 185 18.87 10.26 -1.73
C LEU A 185 19.62 8.94 -2.07
N GLY A 186 19.73 8.53 -3.35
CA GLY A 186 20.60 7.40 -3.80
C GLY A 186 20.44 6.99 -5.29
N PRO A 187 21.47 6.45 -5.98
CA PRO A 187 21.87 6.91 -7.32
C PRO A 187 21.53 5.99 -8.54
N SER A 188 21.32 6.67 -9.69
CA SER A 188 21.41 6.22 -11.09
C SER A 188 20.41 5.20 -11.67
N SER A 189 19.15 5.60 -11.77
CA SER A 189 18.49 5.85 -13.08
C SER A 189 17.30 6.77 -12.79
N GLY A 190 17.37 8.00 -13.30
CA GLY A 190 16.69 9.16 -12.72
C GLY A 190 15.21 8.94 -12.39
N THR A 191 14.83 9.12 -11.12
CA THR A 191 13.48 9.53 -10.75
C THR A 191 13.46 10.11 -9.33
N ASP A 192 13.02 11.36 -9.31
CA ASP A 192 12.98 12.37 -8.26
C ASP A 192 12.06 11.98 -7.07
N PRO A 193 12.26 12.51 -5.83
CA PRO A 193 11.29 12.55 -4.72
C PRO A 193 9.88 13.14 -5.02
N LEU A 194 9.54 13.35 -6.29
CA LEU A 194 8.30 13.92 -6.85
C LEU A 194 7.43 12.85 -7.54
N CYS A 195 7.45 11.59 -7.09
CA CYS A 195 6.78 10.51 -7.83
C CYS A 195 5.25 10.65 -7.78
N ASN A 196 4.69 11.27 -8.81
CA ASN A 196 3.24 11.37 -9.05
C ASN A 196 2.69 10.01 -9.46
N SER A 197 2.53 9.12 -8.48
CA SER A 197 2.11 7.74 -8.68
C SER A 197 0.66 7.54 -8.22
N PHE A 198 -0.18 7.02 -9.12
CA PHE A 198 -1.60 6.82 -8.89
C PHE A 198 -2.00 5.40 -9.28
N LEU A 199 -2.58 4.66 -8.33
CA LEU A 199 -3.13 3.34 -8.60
C LEU A 199 -4.58 3.47 -9.08
N GLY A 200 -4.95 2.70 -10.10
CA GLY A 200 -6.28 2.77 -10.68
C GLY A 200 -6.63 1.58 -11.54
N ILE A 201 -7.86 1.59 -12.05
CA ILE A 201 -8.43 0.55 -12.90
C ILE A 201 -8.51 1.07 -14.32
N VAL A 202 -8.08 0.26 -15.29
CA VAL A 202 -8.24 0.57 -16.71
C VAL A 202 -9.71 0.53 -17.08
N GLU A 203 -10.25 1.67 -17.51
CA GLU A 203 -11.66 1.80 -17.90
C GLU A 203 -11.88 1.58 -19.38
N ASP A 204 -11.00 2.15 -20.20
CA ASP A 204 -11.16 2.19 -21.64
C ASP A 204 -9.80 2.19 -22.33
N ILE A 205 -9.75 1.55 -23.50
CA ILE A 205 -8.55 1.39 -24.30
C ILE A 205 -8.90 1.67 -25.75
N SER A 206 -8.23 2.65 -26.34
CA SER A 206 -8.34 2.98 -27.76
C SER A 206 -6.98 2.83 -28.44
N VAL A 207 -6.87 1.91 -29.40
CA VAL A 207 -5.61 1.64 -30.10
C VAL A 207 -5.61 2.29 -31.48
N GLY A 208 -4.69 3.23 -31.70
CA GLY A 208 -4.42 3.82 -33.01
C GLY A 208 -3.21 3.18 -33.70
N MET A 209 -2.85 3.69 -34.89
CA MET A 209 -1.75 3.10 -35.69
C MET A 209 -0.38 3.14 -35.00
N ARG A 210 -0.08 4.19 -34.21
CA ARG A 210 1.22 4.39 -33.56
C ARG A 210 1.16 4.36 -32.03
N MET A 211 0.02 4.76 -31.47
CA MET A 211 -0.17 4.95 -30.05
C MET A 211 -1.46 4.26 -29.60
N ALA A 212 -1.44 3.71 -28.40
CA ALA A 212 -2.62 3.33 -27.65
C ALA A 212 -2.90 4.40 -26.59
N SER A 213 -4.17 4.76 -26.45
CA SER A 213 -4.69 5.60 -25.37
C SER A 213 -5.39 4.71 -24.37
N VAL A 214 -5.02 4.85 -23.09
CA VAL A 214 -5.57 4.09 -21.98
C VAL A 214 -6.15 5.07 -20.98
N SER A 215 -7.43 4.90 -20.65
CA SER A 215 -8.11 5.66 -19.62
C SER A 215 -8.07 4.88 -18.31
N VAL A 216 -7.57 5.49 -17.24
CA VAL A 216 -7.47 4.89 -15.92
C VAL A 216 -8.29 5.70 -14.93
N ARG A 217 -9.19 5.04 -14.19
CA ARG A 217 -9.86 5.64 -13.04
C ARG A 217 -9.06 5.31 -11.79
N THR A 218 -8.51 6.34 -11.14
CA THR A 218 -7.81 6.18 -9.87
C THR A 218 -8.79 5.81 -8.77
N PHE A 219 -8.29 5.25 -7.67
CA PHE A 219 -9.12 5.00 -6.48
C PHE A 219 -9.61 6.28 -5.77
N GLY A 220 -9.06 7.44 -6.16
CA GLY A 220 -9.56 8.76 -5.78
C GLY A 220 -10.63 9.32 -6.71
N ASP A 221 -11.21 8.48 -7.59
CA ASP A 221 -12.23 8.82 -8.57
C ASP A 221 -11.78 9.87 -9.61
N MET A 222 -10.47 10.00 -9.82
CA MET A 222 -9.93 10.83 -10.90
C MET A 222 -9.76 10.01 -12.16
N ARG A 223 -10.05 10.63 -13.31
CA ARG A 223 -9.79 10.01 -14.62
C ARG A 223 -8.47 10.51 -15.20
N LEU A 224 -7.53 9.59 -15.40
CA LEU A 224 -6.23 9.84 -16.01
C LEU A 224 -6.17 9.21 -17.40
N GLY A 225 -5.87 10.00 -18.42
CA GLY A 225 -5.54 9.53 -19.75
C GLY A 225 -4.04 9.32 -19.90
N VAL A 226 -3.66 8.13 -20.35
CA VAL A 226 -2.27 7.71 -20.56
C VAL A 226 -2.08 7.30 -22.02
N GLN A 227 -0.96 7.69 -22.63
CA GLN A 227 -0.60 7.24 -23.98
C GLN A 227 0.68 6.44 -23.96
N CYS A 228 0.66 5.28 -24.59
CA CYS A 228 1.84 4.43 -24.79
C CYS A 228 1.97 4.01 -26.25
N SER A 229 3.18 3.64 -26.69
CA SER A 229 3.36 3.13 -28.05
C SER A 229 2.64 1.79 -28.22
N THR A 230 2.19 1.46 -29.43
CA THR A 230 1.56 0.15 -29.70
C THR A 230 2.46 -1.03 -29.35
N ARG A 231 3.78 -0.91 -29.52
CA ARG A 231 4.75 -1.92 -29.07
C ARG A 231 4.73 -2.13 -27.56
N GLN A 232 4.72 -1.05 -26.78
CA GLN A 232 4.61 -1.12 -25.31
C GLN A 232 3.26 -1.71 -24.91
N PHE A 233 2.17 -1.26 -25.52
CA PHE A 233 0.82 -1.76 -25.24
C PHE A 233 0.71 -3.28 -25.42
N VAL A 234 1.21 -3.82 -26.54
CA VAL A 234 1.23 -5.26 -26.81
C VAL A 234 2.07 -6.01 -25.78
N HIS A 235 3.24 -5.48 -25.41
CA HIS A 235 4.12 -6.12 -24.43
C HIS A 235 3.54 -6.12 -23.01
N MET A 236 2.75 -5.10 -22.67
CA MET A 236 2.14 -4.97 -21.35
C MET A 236 0.87 -5.82 -21.18
N GLU A 237 0.30 -6.39 -22.25
CA GLU A 237 -0.92 -7.23 -22.18
C GLU A 237 -2.09 -6.57 -21.42
N ILE A 238 -2.24 -5.25 -21.56
CA ILE A 238 -3.21 -4.46 -20.81
C ILE A 238 -4.63 -4.76 -21.25
N HIS A 239 -5.52 -4.99 -20.29
CA HIS A 239 -6.95 -5.19 -20.52
C HIS A 239 -7.82 -4.28 -19.65
N ALA A 240 -9.06 -4.07 -20.08
CA ALA A 240 -10.06 -3.37 -19.28
C ALA A 240 -10.28 -4.10 -17.94
N ASN A 241 -10.58 -3.33 -16.89
CA ASN A 241 -10.70 -3.79 -15.51
C ASN A 241 -9.41 -4.28 -14.85
N GLN A 242 -8.25 -4.11 -15.50
CA GLN A 242 -6.96 -4.39 -14.89
C GLN A 242 -6.55 -3.26 -13.94
N VAL A 243 -5.95 -3.62 -12.81
CA VAL A 243 -5.32 -2.67 -11.89
C VAL A 243 -3.92 -2.31 -12.40
N VAL A 244 -3.64 -1.02 -12.50
CA VAL A 244 -2.38 -0.49 -13.02
C VAL A 244 -1.89 0.69 -12.17
N THR A 245 -0.58 0.93 -12.19
CA THR A 245 0.04 2.12 -11.60
C THR A 245 0.30 3.15 -12.70
N VAL A 246 -0.16 4.38 -12.54
CA VAL A 246 0.07 5.52 -13.43
C VAL A 246 1.13 6.42 -12.81
N LEU A 247 2.24 6.62 -13.51
CA LEU A 247 3.28 7.58 -13.13
C LEU A 247 3.19 8.82 -14.01
N VAL A 248 3.07 10.00 -13.41
CA VAL A 248 3.02 11.28 -14.11
C VAL A 248 4.36 12.01 -13.97
N ASP A 249 4.89 12.52 -15.06
CA ASP A 249 6.10 13.32 -15.07
C ASP A 249 5.83 14.72 -14.48
N PRO A 250 6.45 15.12 -13.36
CA PRO A 250 6.25 16.43 -12.73
C PRO A 250 6.68 17.61 -13.61
N GLU A 251 7.63 17.42 -14.53
CA GLU A 251 8.13 18.47 -15.43
C GLU A 251 7.18 18.76 -16.60
N GLN A 252 6.20 17.87 -16.83
CA GLN A 252 5.22 18.02 -17.91
C GLN A 252 3.88 18.60 -17.40
N ILE A 253 3.82 19.06 -16.15
CA ILE A 253 2.62 19.61 -15.53
C ILE A 253 2.62 21.13 -15.62
N VAL A 254 1.52 21.68 -16.14
CA VAL A 254 1.27 23.11 -16.22
C VAL A 254 0.17 23.49 -15.24
N LEU A 255 0.36 24.57 -14.49
CA LEU A 255 -0.61 25.06 -13.51
C LEU A 255 -1.37 26.29 -14.03
N SER A 256 -2.67 26.34 -13.75
CA SER A 256 -3.51 27.52 -14.04
C SER A 256 -4.50 27.81 -12.91
N ARG A 257 -4.86 29.08 -12.74
CA ARG A 257 -5.82 29.52 -11.70
C ARG A 257 -7.26 29.13 -12.00
N SER A 258 -7.60 29.03 -13.28
CA SER A 258 -8.91 28.63 -13.77
C SER A 258 -8.76 27.45 -14.72
N ARG A 259 -9.85 26.68 -14.90
CA ARG A 259 -9.88 25.60 -15.87
C ARG A 259 -9.71 26.20 -17.27
N ALA A 260 -8.59 25.89 -17.92
CA ALA A 260 -8.30 26.31 -19.28
C ALA A 260 -8.76 25.25 -20.29
N THR A 261 -9.17 25.68 -21.49
CA THR A 261 -9.41 24.79 -22.62
C THR A 261 -8.09 24.62 -23.38
N LEU A 262 -7.48 23.44 -23.27
CA LEU A 262 -6.17 23.13 -23.82
C LEU A 262 -6.25 21.83 -24.63
N SER A 263 -5.28 21.60 -25.51
CA SER A 263 -5.14 20.32 -26.23
C SER A 263 -4.60 19.18 -25.35
N MET A 264 -4.39 19.42 -24.06
CA MET A 264 -3.94 18.42 -23.09
C MET A 264 -5.10 17.57 -22.59
N GLY A 265 -4.89 16.26 -22.48
CA GLY A 265 -5.94 15.30 -22.14
C GLY A 265 -6.24 15.18 -20.65
N ASN A 266 -5.36 15.63 -19.76
CA ASN A 266 -5.56 15.57 -18.31
C ASN A 266 -5.71 16.96 -17.72
N CYS A 267 -6.69 17.11 -16.82
CA CYS A 267 -6.95 18.33 -16.07
C CYS A 267 -7.47 17.95 -14.68
N LEU A 268 -6.67 18.20 -13.65
CA LEU A 268 -6.97 17.84 -12.27
C LEU A 268 -7.17 19.10 -11.42
N PRO A 269 -8.32 19.25 -10.73
CA PRO A 269 -8.49 20.31 -9.74
C PRO A 269 -7.67 19.98 -8.49
N CYS A 270 -6.92 20.96 -7.98
CA CYS A 270 -6.07 20.77 -6.82
C CYS A 270 -5.94 22.05 -5.98
N THR A 271 -5.43 21.89 -4.77
CA THR A 271 -5.10 23.00 -3.86
C THR A 271 -3.60 23.03 -3.64
N VAL A 272 -2.98 24.20 -3.77
CA VAL A 272 -1.54 24.35 -3.51
C VAL A 272 -1.27 24.16 -2.02
N GLN A 273 -0.42 23.19 -1.68
CA GLN A 273 -0.04 22.91 -0.30
C GLN A 273 1.25 23.64 0.10
N SER A 274 2.26 23.56 -0.75
CA SER A 274 3.52 24.28 -0.53
C SER A 274 4.19 24.63 -1.85
N ILE A 275 4.95 25.74 -1.83
CA ILE A 275 5.78 26.17 -2.95
C ILE A 275 7.22 26.26 -2.48
N HIS A 276 8.10 25.41 -3.02
CA HIS A 276 9.54 25.53 -2.82
C HIS A 276 10.13 26.27 -4.02
N GLN A 277 10.24 27.58 -3.87
CA GLN A 277 10.70 28.47 -4.93
C GLN A 277 12.24 28.51 -4.97
N ASP A 278 12.82 28.26 -6.15
CA ASP A 278 14.23 28.54 -6.48
C ASP A 278 14.31 29.62 -7.58
N GLN A 279 15.52 30.05 -7.95
CA GLN A 279 15.77 31.11 -8.94
C GLN A 279 15.31 30.73 -10.36
N VAL A 280 15.38 29.44 -10.71
CA VAL A 280 15.07 28.95 -12.06
C VAL A 280 13.74 28.20 -12.08
N GLU A 281 13.62 27.20 -11.21
CA GLU A 281 12.44 26.33 -11.13
C GLU A 281 11.81 26.41 -9.74
N SER A 282 10.52 26.12 -9.66
CA SER A 282 9.77 26.04 -8.42
C SER A 282 9.13 24.67 -8.35
N PHE A 283 9.27 24.03 -7.20
CA PHE A 283 8.62 22.75 -6.91
C PHE A 283 7.33 23.02 -6.17
N VAL A 284 6.20 22.71 -6.79
CA VAL A 284 4.87 22.97 -6.26
C VAL A 284 4.26 21.64 -5.81
N SER A 285 3.95 21.55 -4.52
CA SER A 285 3.19 20.43 -3.95
C SER A 285 1.71 20.79 -3.96
N LEU A 286 0.89 19.90 -4.53
CA LEU A 286 -0.54 20.07 -4.71
C LEU A 286 -1.27 18.94 -3.99
N GLU A 287 -2.42 19.25 -3.41
CA GLU A 287 -3.38 18.28 -2.88
C GLU A 287 -4.57 18.16 -3.81
N LEU A 288 -4.87 16.92 -4.21
CA LEU A 288 -6.02 16.57 -5.04
C LEU A 288 -7.27 16.36 -4.17
N GLY A 289 -8.45 16.27 -4.80
CA GLY A 289 -9.72 16.17 -4.08
C GLY A 289 -9.87 14.94 -3.17
N ASP A 290 -9.08 13.88 -3.42
CA ASP A 290 -9.02 12.65 -2.63
C ASP A 290 -7.94 12.70 -1.52
N GLY A 291 -7.25 13.83 -1.36
CA GLY A 291 -6.14 14.02 -0.44
C GLY A 291 -4.81 13.44 -0.93
N SER A 292 -4.75 12.90 -2.15
CA SER A 292 -3.49 12.49 -2.76
C SER A 292 -2.64 13.70 -3.16
N ARG A 293 -1.33 13.48 -3.25
CA ARG A 293 -0.37 14.53 -3.60
C ARG A 293 -0.01 14.46 -5.08
N LEU A 294 0.09 15.63 -5.69
CA LEU A 294 0.64 15.82 -7.03
C LEU A 294 1.72 16.90 -6.94
N CYS A 295 2.91 16.59 -7.43
CA CYS A 295 4.03 17.51 -7.49
C CYS A 295 4.21 18.01 -8.93
N ALA A 296 4.49 19.30 -9.09
CA ALA A 296 4.82 19.89 -10.38
C ALA A 296 6.13 20.68 -10.28
N THR A 297 6.98 20.54 -11.29
CA THR A 297 8.17 21.37 -11.47
C THR A 297 7.83 22.40 -12.54
N VAL A 298 7.88 23.68 -12.17
CA VAL A 298 7.49 24.79 -13.06
C VAL A 298 8.56 25.88 -13.06
N GLU A 299 8.70 26.60 -14.17
CA GLU A 299 9.60 27.76 -14.22
C GLU A 299 9.13 28.83 -13.23
N THR A 300 10.04 29.30 -12.37
CA THR A 300 9.76 30.32 -11.35
C THR A 300 9.19 31.60 -11.96
N PRO A 301 9.73 32.17 -13.06
CA PRO A 301 9.14 33.35 -13.69
C PRO A 301 7.70 33.12 -14.19
N GLY A 302 7.38 31.91 -14.64
CA GLY A 302 6.04 31.52 -15.06
C GLY A 302 5.07 31.46 -13.88
N LEU A 303 5.47 30.81 -12.79
CA LEU A 303 4.68 30.70 -11.57
C LEU A 303 4.32 32.07 -10.99
N LEU A 304 5.30 32.97 -10.90
CA LEU A 304 5.12 34.35 -10.43
C LEU A 304 4.16 35.14 -11.33
N ARG A 305 4.25 34.97 -12.67
CA ARG A 305 3.38 35.65 -13.63
C ARG A 305 1.92 35.19 -13.52
N VAL A 306 1.69 33.90 -13.30
CA VAL A 306 0.34 33.36 -13.10
C VAL A 306 -0.24 33.80 -11.75
N GLY A 307 0.64 34.07 -10.76
CA GLY A 307 0.25 34.57 -9.44
C GLY A 307 -0.39 33.47 -8.59
N ILE A 308 0.25 32.29 -8.58
CA ILE A 308 -0.16 31.15 -7.74
C ILE A 308 0.49 31.25 -6.37
N TYR A 309 -0.28 30.96 -5.31
CA TYR A 309 0.18 31.01 -3.92
C TYR A 309 -0.36 29.83 -3.10
N GLU A 310 0.25 29.57 -1.94
CA GLU A 310 -0.15 28.48 -1.04
C GLU A 310 -1.61 28.61 -0.56
N GLY A 311 -2.32 27.50 -0.48
CA GLY A 311 -3.74 27.43 -0.16
C GLY A 311 -4.68 27.79 -1.31
N GLN A 312 -4.16 28.21 -2.47
CA GLN A 312 -4.99 28.54 -3.62
C GLN A 312 -5.50 27.28 -4.33
N LYS A 313 -6.77 27.31 -4.77
CA LYS A 313 -7.32 26.31 -5.70
C LYS A 313 -6.86 26.61 -7.12
N VAL A 314 -6.28 25.61 -7.78
CA VAL A 314 -5.72 25.69 -9.13
C VAL A 314 -6.06 24.43 -9.92
N TYR A 315 -5.65 24.39 -11.18
CA TYR A 315 -5.79 23.24 -12.07
C TYR A 315 -4.41 22.82 -12.57
N ALA A 316 -4.13 21.53 -12.47
CA ALA A 316 -2.95 20.89 -13.05
C ALA A 316 -3.31 20.25 -14.39
N HIS A 317 -2.58 20.60 -15.44
CA HIS A 317 -2.79 20.12 -16.80
C HIS A 317 -1.54 19.41 -17.30
N PHE A 318 -1.72 18.28 -17.97
CA PHE A 318 -0.61 17.58 -18.62
C PHE A 318 -1.12 16.72 -19.79
N PRO A 319 -0.31 16.52 -20.84
CA PRO A 319 -0.70 15.67 -21.95
C PRO A 319 -0.69 14.20 -21.52
N SER A 320 -1.46 13.33 -22.18
CA SER A 320 -1.51 11.91 -21.82
C SER A 320 -0.18 11.17 -21.99
N ARG A 321 0.74 11.70 -22.81
CA ARG A 321 2.13 11.21 -22.96
C ARG A 321 3.04 11.54 -21.78
N ALA A 322 2.63 12.45 -20.89
CA ALA A 322 3.35 12.75 -19.65
C ALA A 322 3.10 11.67 -18.59
N ALA A 323 2.09 10.84 -18.78
CA ALA A 323 1.81 9.70 -17.92
C ALA A 323 2.35 8.41 -18.54
N ARG A 324 2.77 7.46 -17.70
CA ARG A 324 3.22 6.12 -18.10
C ARG A 324 2.55 5.07 -17.24
N LEU A 325 2.28 3.90 -17.82
CA LEU A 325 1.75 2.73 -17.12
C LEU A 325 2.89 1.86 -16.61
N CYS A 326 2.76 1.42 -15.36
CA CYS A 326 3.57 0.39 -14.75
C CYS A 326 2.64 -0.76 -14.33
N LEU A 327 2.99 -1.96 -14.76
CA LEU A 327 2.35 -3.20 -14.36
C LEU A 327 3.30 -3.88 -13.39
N ASP A 328 2.89 -3.94 -12.13
CA ASP A 328 3.59 -4.69 -11.08
C ASP A 328 3.10 -6.14 -11.03
#